data_AF-A0A5C7FZ83-F1
#
_entry.id   AF-A0A5C7FZ83-F1
#
_cell.length_a   1.000
_cell.length_b   1.000
_cell.length_c   1.000
_cell.angle_alpha   90.00
_cell.angle_beta   90.00
_cell.angle_gamma   90.00
#
_symmetry.space_group_name_H-M   'P 1'
#
loop_
_entity.id
_entity.type
_entity.pdbx_description
1 polymer ?
#
loop_
_entity_poly.entity_id
_entity_poly.type
_entity_poly.pdbx_seq_one_letter_code
_entity_poly.pdbx_strand_id
1 'polypeptide(L)'
;MAIAELDIQELYVAYFNRPADVAGLEYWKDALDANSDALNDMSRNFSTSQEYRDTFAGMDNRAVVNEVYTNLFGRAAEAAGVDYWANLLDNKMITIDNVVTQIADGAEGQDEVAFMGKIAAATLFTDRLDEPNEMAAYKGDAANDIAAEFLATIKDLSSAADALDTDVVDAWIDRIVDAHAAAETALVGVQTGVDLPVT
;
A
#
# COMPACT_ATOMS: atom_id res chain seq x y z
N MET A 1 -18.70 3.02 8.11
CA MET A 1 -19.56 2.36 7.07
C MET A 1 -18.64 1.58 6.13
N ALA A 2 -19.06 0.43 5.58
CA ALA A 2 -18.21 -0.43 4.74
C ALA A 2 -17.59 0.28 3.51
N ILE A 3 -18.21 1.35 3.01
CA ILE A 3 -17.66 2.15 1.91
C ILE A 3 -16.39 2.92 2.32
N ALA A 4 -16.36 3.50 3.51
CA ALA A 4 -15.21 4.27 4.00
C ALA A 4 -13.92 3.44 4.07
N GLU A 5 -14.04 2.14 4.33
CA GLU A 5 -12.91 1.23 4.41
C GLU A 5 -12.32 0.90 3.04
N LEU A 6 -13.17 0.69 2.04
CA LEU A 6 -12.71 0.45 0.67
C LEU A 6 -11.99 1.68 0.12
N ASP A 7 -12.52 2.88 0.35
CA ASP A 7 -11.90 4.14 -0.10
C ASP A 7 -10.51 4.36 0.56
N ILE A 8 -10.36 3.97 1.84
CA ILE A 8 -9.07 4.02 2.54
C ILE A 8 -8.09 3.01 1.93
N GLN A 9 -8.52 1.76 1.72
CA GLN A 9 -7.67 0.73 1.14
C GLN A 9 -7.26 1.09 -0.28
N GLU A 10 -8.16 1.68 -1.08
CA GLU A 10 -7.84 2.19 -2.41
C GLU A 10 -6.65 3.14 -2.39
N LEU A 11 -6.63 4.11 -1.46
CA LEU A 11 -5.50 5.03 -1.35
C LEU A 11 -4.21 4.34 -0.90
N TYR A 12 -4.26 3.38 0.04
CA TYR A 12 -3.08 2.61 0.42
C TYR A 12 -2.53 1.76 -0.75
N VAL A 13 -3.42 1.09 -1.49
CA VAL A 13 -3.06 0.33 -2.69
C VAL A 13 -2.46 1.25 -3.74
N ALA A 14 -3.08 2.39 -4.03
CA ALA A 14 -2.64 3.27 -5.10
C ALA A 14 -1.27 3.92 -4.82
N TYR A 15 -1.05 4.39 -3.59
CA TYR A 15 0.17 5.10 -3.22
C TYR A 15 1.33 4.18 -2.91
N PHE A 16 1.06 3.05 -2.27
CA PHE A 16 2.09 2.22 -1.64
C PHE A 16 2.03 0.76 -2.07
N ASN A 17 1.07 0.38 -2.91
CA ASN A 17 0.82 -1.00 -3.34
C ASN A 17 0.68 -1.98 -2.17
N ARG A 18 0.25 -1.54 -0.98
CA ARG A 18 0.13 -2.40 0.20
C ARG A 18 -1.22 -2.19 0.90
N PRO A 19 -1.65 -3.14 1.74
CA PRO A 19 -2.76 -2.97 2.66
C PRO A 19 -2.49 -1.90 3.71
N ALA A 20 -3.55 -1.24 4.20
CA ALA A 20 -3.47 -0.42 5.41
C ALA A 20 -2.99 -1.25 6.61
N ASP A 21 -2.25 -0.65 7.53
CA ASP A 21 -2.11 -1.26 8.87
C ASP A 21 -3.37 -0.99 9.70
N VAL A 22 -3.60 -1.82 10.73
CA VAL A 22 -4.82 -1.75 11.55
C VAL A 22 -5.02 -0.37 12.17
N ALA A 23 -3.95 0.23 12.71
CA ALA A 23 -4.02 1.53 13.37
C ALA A 23 -4.24 2.68 12.36
N GLY A 24 -3.57 2.61 11.21
CA GLY A 24 -3.77 3.53 10.09
C GLY A 24 -5.19 3.47 9.54
N LEU A 25 -5.75 2.27 9.37
CA LEU A 25 -7.14 2.07 8.93
C LEU A 25 -8.13 2.68 9.94
N GLU A 26 -7.97 2.39 11.23
CA GLU A 26 -8.81 2.94 12.29
C GLU A 26 -8.75 4.48 12.34
N TYR A 27 -7.54 5.05 12.27
CA TYR A 27 -7.34 6.50 12.25
C TYR A 27 -8.09 7.18 11.10
N TRP A 28 -8.01 6.63 9.88
CA TRP A 28 -8.68 7.22 8.72
C TRP A 28 -10.20 7.01 8.75
N LYS A 29 -10.68 5.90 9.32
CA LYS A 29 -12.11 5.68 9.56
C LYS A 29 -12.67 6.73 10.51
N ASP A 30 -11.98 7.00 11.61
CA ASP A 30 -12.35 8.05 12.56
C ASP A 30 -12.30 9.45 11.93
N ALA A 31 -11.28 9.71 11.10
CA ALA A 31 -11.15 10.98 10.39
C ALA A 31 -12.31 11.20 9.40
N LEU A 32 -12.72 10.15 8.67
CA LEU A 32 -13.85 10.18 7.75
C LEU A 32 -15.20 10.37 8.46
N ASP A 33 -15.39 9.71 9.60
CA ASP A 33 -16.60 9.89 10.42
C ASP A 33 -16.69 11.33 10.98
N ALA A 34 -15.56 12.01 11.18
CA ALA A 34 -15.50 13.41 11.61
C ALA A 34 -15.58 14.43 10.45
N ASN A 35 -15.03 14.10 9.28
CA ASN A 35 -14.91 15.00 8.13
C ASN A 35 -14.95 14.23 6.80
N SER A 36 -15.93 14.52 5.95
CA SER A 36 -16.03 13.91 4.63
C SER A 36 -14.89 14.27 3.67
N ASP A 37 -14.08 15.30 3.96
CA ASP A 37 -12.89 15.68 3.18
C ASP A 37 -11.62 14.91 3.58
N ALA A 38 -11.72 13.97 4.54
CA ALA A 38 -10.55 13.29 5.11
C ALA A 38 -9.74 12.47 4.09
N LEU A 39 -10.32 12.01 2.97
CA LEU A 39 -9.57 11.35 1.89
C LEU A 39 -8.59 12.30 1.19
N ASN A 40 -8.98 13.58 1.00
CA ASN A 40 -8.08 14.59 0.46
C ASN A 40 -6.96 14.93 1.45
N ASP A 41 -7.27 14.95 2.75
CA ASP A 41 -6.25 15.06 3.81
C ASP A 41 -5.30 13.86 3.82
N MET A 42 -5.83 12.65 3.64
CA MET A 42 -5.05 11.41 3.52
C MET A 42 -4.08 11.46 2.35
N SER A 43 -4.55 11.84 1.17
CA SER A 43 -3.70 12.06 -0.02
C SER A 43 -2.57 13.07 0.21
N ARG A 44 -2.88 14.21 0.84
CA ARG A 44 -1.87 15.24 1.20
C ARG A 44 -0.84 14.69 2.18
N ASN A 45 -1.28 13.93 3.17
CA ASN A 45 -0.39 13.32 4.16
C ASN A 45 0.48 12.24 3.51
N PHE A 46 -0.07 11.43 2.61
CA PHE A 46 0.67 10.39 1.89
C PHE A 46 1.72 11.00 0.96
N SER A 47 1.35 11.95 0.11
CA SER A 47 2.29 12.61 -0.83
C SER A 47 3.44 13.38 -0.16
N THR A 48 3.35 13.64 1.15
CA THR A 48 4.42 14.27 1.95
C THR A 48 5.09 13.32 2.93
N SER A 49 4.63 12.06 2.99
CA SER A 49 5.18 11.04 3.88
C SER A 49 6.60 10.63 3.46
N GLN A 50 7.36 10.11 4.42
CA GLN A 50 8.68 9.55 4.14
C GLN A 50 8.58 8.36 3.18
N GLU A 51 7.60 7.49 3.40
CA GLU A 51 7.32 6.34 2.54
C GLU A 51 7.09 6.75 1.08
N TYR A 52 6.25 7.76 0.83
CA TYR A 52 6.07 8.28 -0.54
C TYR A 52 7.36 8.84 -1.12
N ARG A 53 8.14 9.56 -0.31
CA ARG A 53 9.43 10.08 -0.78
C ARG A 53 10.41 8.97 -1.12
N ASP A 54 10.34 7.83 -0.45
CA ASP A 54 11.19 6.68 -0.70
C ASP A 54 10.71 5.89 -1.92
N THR A 55 9.40 5.65 -2.05
CA THR A 55 8.78 4.99 -3.20
C THR A 55 8.98 5.78 -4.49
N PHE A 56 8.77 7.11 -4.45
CA PHE A 56 8.79 7.97 -5.64
C PHE A 56 10.05 8.84 -5.73
N ALA A 57 11.10 8.53 -4.97
CA ALA A 57 12.36 9.28 -4.99
C ALA A 57 12.94 9.39 -6.41
N GLY A 58 13.10 10.63 -6.88
CA GLY A 58 13.70 10.90 -8.19
C GLY A 58 12.82 10.55 -9.40
N MET A 59 11.57 10.12 -9.17
CA MET A 59 10.59 9.93 -10.22
C MET A 59 10.02 11.28 -10.68
N ASP A 60 9.77 11.40 -11.97
CA ASP A 60 8.95 12.48 -12.50
C ASP A 60 7.46 12.09 -12.47
N ASN A 61 6.58 13.02 -12.82
CA ASN A 61 5.14 12.76 -12.83
C ASN A 61 4.72 11.64 -13.80
N ARG A 62 5.51 11.33 -14.83
CA ARG A 62 5.20 10.21 -15.75
C ARG A 62 5.47 8.88 -15.08
N ALA A 63 6.62 8.77 -14.42
CA ALA A 63 6.97 7.60 -13.63
C ALA A 63 5.97 7.37 -12.50
N VAL A 64 5.57 8.43 -11.78
CA VAL A 64 4.53 8.35 -10.73
C VAL A 64 3.21 7.82 -11.31
N VAL A 65 2.73 8.36 -12.43
CA VAL A 65 1.49 7.87 -13.05
C VAL A 65 1.60 6.41 -13.47
N ASN A 66 2.72 6.01 -14.08
CA ASN A 66 2.91 4.62 -14.48
C ASN A 66 2.95 3.66 -13.28
N GLU A 67 3.51 4.11 -12.16
CA GLU A 67 3.50 3.35 -10.91
C GLU A 67 2.08 3.22 -10.36
N VAL A 68 1.26 4.28 -10.39
CA VAL A 68 -0.17 4.20 -10.01
C VAL A 68 -0.90 3.13 -10.83
N TYR A 69 -0.69 3.06 -12.15
CA TYR A 69 -1.28 1.99 -12.97
C TYR A 69 -0.77 0.60 -12.57
N THR A 70 0.51 0.48 -12.22
CA THR A 70 1.09 -0.79 -11.78
C THR A 70 0.49 -1.22 -10.45
N ASN A 71 0.32 -0.28 -9.53
CA ASN A 71 -0.26 -0.51 -8.21
C ASN A 71 -1.73 -0.91 -8.31
N LEU A 72 -2.52 -0.18 -9.08
CA LEU A 72 -3.95 -0.40 -9.24
C LEU A 72 -4.26 -1.64 -10.10
N PHE A 73 -3.57 -1.81 -11.23
CA PHE A 73 -3.97 -2.78 -12.26
C PHE A 73 -2.94 -3.89 -12.52
N GLY A 74 -1.75 -3.82 -11.90
CA GLY A 74 -0.70 -4.80 -12.13
C GLY A 74 -0.04 -4.73 -13.51
N ARG A 75 -0.23 -3.62 -14.23
CA ARG A 75 0.30 -3.38 -15.58
C ARG A 75 0.77 -1.94 -15.77
N ALA A 76 1.66 -1.74 -16.74
CA ALA A 76 2.04 -0.40 -17.17
C ALA A 76 0.88 0.33 -17.88
N ALA A 77 0.89 1.65 -17.76
CA ALA A 77 -0.05 2.54 -18.41
C ALA A 77 0.26 2.71 -19.90
N GLU A 78 -0.75 3.05 -20.70
CA GLU A 78 -0.54 3.48 -22.08
C GLU A 78 0.15 4.86 -22.11
N ALA A 79 1.10 5.04 -23.03
CA ALA A 79 1.89 6.27 -23.13
C ALA A 79 1.03 7.55 -23.23
N ALA A 80 -0.08 7.49 -23.97
CA ALA A 80 -0.99 8.64 -24.10
C ALA A 80 -1.71 8.99 -22.79
N GLY A 81 -2.06 7.99 -21.97
CA GLY A 81 -2.65 8.19 -20.65
C GLY A 81 -1.64 8.78 -19.68
N VAL A 82 -0.41 8.24 -19.67
CA VAL A 82 0.72 8.78 -18.89
C VAL A 82 0.94 10.25 -19.21
N ASP A 83 1.05 10.60 -20.48
CA ASP A 83 1.26 11.99 -20.91
C ASP A 83 0.11 12.90 -20.48
N TYR A 84 -1.14 12.45 -20.58
CA TYR A 84 -2.29 13.21 -20.16
C TYR A 84 -2.25 13.54 -18.66
N TRP A 85 -2.14 12.53 -17.80
CA TRP A 85 -2.13 12.71 -16.35
C TRP A 85 -0.91 13.49 -15.87
N ALA A 86 0.27 13.15 -16.39
CA ALA A 86 1.50 13.78 -15.97
C ALA A 86 1.55 15.26 -16.39
N ASN A 87 0.96 15.64 -17.53
CA ASN A 87 0.80 17.05 -17.88
C ASN A 87 -0.11 17.81 -16.90
N LEU A 88 -1.21 17.20 -16.42
CA LEU A 88 -2.07 17.83 -15.43
C LEU A 88 -1.36 18.01 -14.08
N LEU A 89 -0.55 17.03 -13.66
CA LEU A 89 0.28 17.10 -12.46
C LEU A 89 1.39 18.15 -12.59
N ASP A 90 2.11 18.20 -13.72
CA ASP A 90 3.16 19.19 -13.97
C ASP A 90 2.64 20.63 -13.88
N ASN A 91 1.44 20.85 -14.42
CA ASN A 91 0.77 22.15 -14.41
C ASN A 91 0.02 22.41 -13.10
N LYS A 92 0.09 21.49 -12.13
CA LYS A 92 -0.57 21.57 -10.82
C LYS A 92 -2.08 21.79 -10.93
N MET A 93 -2.69 21.26 -11.99
CA MET A 93 -4.14 21.36 -12.24
C MET A 93 -4.94 20.37 -11.41
N ILE A 94 -4.32 19.24 -11.05
CA ILE A 94 -4.89 18.18 -10.22
C ILE A 94 -3.83 17.68 -9.23
N THR A 95 -4.27 16.95 -8.22
CA THR A 95 -3.41 16.21 -7.29
C THR A 95 -3.37 14.73 -7.66
N ILE A 96 -2.47 13.99 -7.00
CA ILE A 96 -2.30 12.56 -7.25
C ILE A 96 -3.50 11.72 -6.76
N ASP A 97 -4.27 12.13 -5.75
CA ASP A 97 -5.58 11.51 -5.45
C ASP A 97 -6.56 11.65 -6.61
N ASN A 98 -6.67 12.83 -7.24
CA ASN A 98 -7.57 13.00 -8.37
C ASN A 98 -7.16 12.11 -9.56
N VAL A 99 -5.86 11.84 -9.71
CA VAL A 99 -5.33 10.89 -10.71
C VAL A 99 -5.74 9.47 -10.34
N VAL A 100 -5.50 9.04 -9.10
CA VAL A 100 -5.88 7.71 -8.59
C VAL A 100 -7.38 7.48 -8.76
N THR A 101 -8.23 8.36 -8.23
CA THR A 101 -9.69 8.22 -8.30
C THR A 101 -10.17 8.16 -9.75
N GLN A 102 -9.69 9.02 -10.64
CA GLN A 102 -10.17 9.00 -12.03
C GLN A 102 -9.62 7.82 -12.84
N ILE A 103 -8.42 7.32 -12.53
CA ILE A 103 -7.89 6.10 -13.13
C ILE A 103 -8.70 4.89 -12.64
N ALA A 104 -8.96 4.81 -11.33
CA ALA A 104 -9.76 3.76 -10.70
C ALA A 104 -11.21 3.75 -11.24
N ASP A 105 -11.86 4.91 -11.31
CA ASP A 105 -13.22 5.07 -11.87
C ASP A 105 -13.29 4.67 -13.36
N GLY A 106 -12.17 4.79 -14.08
CA GLY A 106 -12.02 4.40 -15.47
C GLY A 106 -11.62 2.93 -15.68
N ALA A 107 -11.46 2.15 -14.60
CA ALA A 107 -11.08 0.75 -14.70
C ALA A 107 -12.21 -0.06 -15.35
N GLU A 108 -11.87 -0.83 -16.39
CA GLU A 108 -12.82 -1.71 -17.08
C GLU A 108 -12.17 -3.08 -17.34
N GLY A 109 -13.00 -4.12 -17.42
CA GLY A 109 -12.54 -5.45 -17.84
C GLY A 109 -11.49 -6.03 -16.90
N GLN A 110 -10.28 -6.29 -17.40
CA GLN A 110 -9.21 -6.87 -16.58
C GLN A 110 -8.67 -5.90 -15.53
N ASP A 111 -8.70 -4.59 -15.80
CA ASP A 111 -8.23 -3.58 -14.85
C ASP A 111 -9.16 -3.52 -13.64
N GLU A 112 -10.47 -3.51 -13.87
CA GLU A 112 -11.49 -3.56 -12.83
C GLU A 112 -11.33 -4.82 -11.96
N VAL A 113 -11.09 -5.97 -12.59
CA VAL A 113 -10.89 -7.23 -11.87
C VAL A 113 -9.62 -7.20 -11.01
N ALA A 114 -8.50 -6.74 -11.56
CA ALA A 114 -7.24 -6.64 -10.81
C ALA A 114 -7.36 -5.65 -9.64
N PHE A 115 -7.96 -4.49 -9.90
CA PHE A 115 -8.14 -3.43 -8.93
C PHE A 115 -9.05 -3.85 -7.77
N MET A 116 -10.25 -4.36 -8.07
CA MET A 116 -11.17 -4.84 -7.04
C MET A 116 -10.60 -6.04 -6.28
N GLY A 117 -9.85 -6.92 -6.96
CA GLY A 117 -9.13 -8.02 -6.33
C GLY A 117 -8.09 -7.54 -5.33
N LYS A 118 -7.29 -6.53 -5.69
CA LYS A 118 -6.29 -5.91 -4.81
C LYS A 118 -6.92 -5.23 -3.60
N ILE A 119 -8.01 -4.47 -3.78
CA ILE A 119 -8.72 -3.84 -2.66
C ILE A 119 -9.27 -4.92 -1.72
N ALA A 120 -9.96 -5.93 -2.26
CA ALA A 120 -10.54 -6.99 -1.43
C ALA A 120 -9.46 -7.79 -0.68
N ALA A 121 -8.34 -8.10 -1.34
CA ALA A 121 -7.21 -8.76 -0.70
C ALA A 121 -6.55 -7.87 0.36
N ALA A 122 -6.44 -6.55 0.14
CA ALA A 122 -5.92 -5.61 1.11
C ALA A 122 -6.83 -5.47 2.34
N THR A 123 -8.15 -5.40 2.14
CA THR A 123 -9.13 -5.45 3.22
C THR A 123 -8.97 -6.73 4.03
N LEU A 124 -8.98 -7.90 3.38
CA LEU A 124 -8.82 -9.18 4.05
C LEU A 124 -7.48 -9.27 4.80
N PHE A 125 -6.39 -8.81 4.18
CA PHE A 125 -5.08 -8.78 4.82
C PHE A 125 -5.11 -7.97 6.12
N THR A 126 -5.72 -6.78 6.09
CA THR A 126 -5.83 -5.92 7.28
C THR A 126 -6.71 -6.55 8.35
N ASP A 127 -7.81 -7.20 7.94
CA ASP A 127 -8.70 -7.94 8.84
C ASP A 127 -8.01 -9.16 9.49
N ARG A 128 -7.06 -9.79 8.78
CA ARG A 128 -6.27 -10.93 9.26
C ARG A 128 -5.07 -10.54 10.11
N LEU A 129 -4.73 -9.25 10.23
CA LEU A 129 -3.76 -8.75 11.24
C LEU A 129 -4.45 -8.69 12.61
N ASP A 130 -4.94 -9.83 13.10
CA ASP A 130 -5.80 -9.92 14.28
C ASP A 130 -5.06 -10.35 15.54
N GLU A 131 -3.82 -10.82 15.42
CA GLU A 131 -2.97 -11.16 16.57
C GLU A 131 -2.00 -10.03 16.96
N PRO A 132 -1.70 -9.85 18.27
CA PRO A 132 -0.80 -8.80 18.74
C PRO A 132 0.59 -8.81 18.12
N ASN A 133 1.14 -9.98 17.82
CA ASN A 133 2.45 -10.11 17.17
C ASN A 133 2.42 -9.71 15.69
N GLU A 134 1.32 -9.94 14.98
CA GLU A 134 1.16 -9.59 13.58
C GLU A 134 1.04 -8.07 13.42
N MET A 135 0.15 -7.45 14.21
CA MET A 135 0.03 -5.99 14.27
C MET A 135 1.36 -5.33 14.64
N ALA A 136 2.12 -5.92 15.57
CA ALA A 136 3.43 -5.41 15.95
C ALA A 136 4.49 -5.61 14.85
N ALA A 137 4.36 -6.64 14.01
CA ALA A 137 5.30 -6.94 12.94
C ALA A 137 5.05 -6.10 11.68
N TYR A 138 3.80 -5.70 11.41
CA TYR A 138 3.45 -4.90 10.24
C TYR A 138 3.86 -3.42 10.38
N LYS A 139 5.17 -3.19 10.39
CA LYS A 139 5.79 -1.86 10.48
C LYS A 139 7.15 -1.81 9.79
N GLY A 140 7.41 -0.70 9.10
CA GLY A 140 8.69 -0.42 8.45
C GLY A 140 8.88 -1.13 7.11
N ASP A 141 9.99 -0.81 6.45
CA ASP A 141 10.21 -1.09 5.02
C ASP A 141 10.07 -2.56 4.67
N ALA A 142 10.65 -3.47 5.46
CA ALA A 142 10.59 -4.91 5.16
C ALA A 142 9.16 -5.46 5.17
N ALA A 143 8.30 -4.98 6.07
CA ALA A 143 6.90 -5.37 6.14
C ALA A 143 6.12 -4.80 4.96
N ASN A 144 6.38 -3.53 4.63
CA ASN A 144 5.76 -2.85 3.49
C ASN A 144 6.13 -3.53 2.16
N ASP A 145 7.40 -3.91 1.98
CA ASP A 145 7.88 -4.61 0.79
C ASP A 145 7.17 -5.95 0.59
N ILE A 146 7.04 -6.76 1.65
CA ILE A 146 6.35 -8.06 1.60
C ILE A 146 4.87 -7.87 1.26
N ALA A 147 4.21 -6.87 1.86
CA ALA A 147 2.82 -6.59 1.57
C ALA A 147 2.62 -6.04 0.14
N ALA A 148 3.58 -5.29 -0.38
CA ALA A 148 3.61 -4.86 -1.77
C ALA A 148 3.80 -6.03 -2.75
N GLU A 149 4.68 -6.98 -2.41
CA GLU A 149 4.84 -8.22 -3.17
C GLU A 149 3.54 -9.04 -3.20
N PHE A 150 2.79 -9.11 -2.09
CA PHE A 150 1.51 -9.79 -2.02
C PHE A 150 0.51 -9.18 -3.00
N LEU A 151 0.26 -7.86 -2.93
CA LEU A 151 -0.70 -7.23 -3.84
C LEU A 151 -0.23 -7.24 -5.29
N ALA A 152 1.08 -7.28 -5.55
CA ALA A 152 1.63 -7.40 -6.90
C ALA A 152 1.35 -8.76 -7.56
N THR A 153 0.95 -9.80 -6.80
CA THR A 153 0.57 -11.09 -7.39
C THR A 153 -0.77 -11.04 -8.09
N ILE A 154 -1.62 -10.07 -7.77
CA ILE A 154 -3.00 -9.96 -8.23
C ILE A 154 -3.05 -9.19 -9.55
N LYS A 155 -3.43 -9.88 -10.64
CA LYS A 155 -3.44 -9.33 -12.01
C LYS A 155 -4.67 -9.72 -12.82
N ASP A 156 -5.39 -10.73 -12.38
CA ASP A 156 -6.54 -11.29 -13.06
C ASP A 156 -7.48 -11.95 -12.06
N LEU A 157 -8.58 -12.51 -12.55
CA LEU A 157 -9.60 -13.13 -11.70
C LEU A 157 -9.07 -14.34 -10.92
N SER A 158 -8.15 -15.10 -11.48
CA SER A 158 -7.61 -16.31 -10.83
C SER A 158 -6.72 -15.92 -9.67
N SER A 159 -5.75 -15.04 -9.93
CA SER A 159 -4.83 -14.53 -8.90
C SER A 159 -5.55 -13.71 -7.82
N ALA A 160 -6.62 -13.00 -8.18
CA ALA A 160 -7.50 -12.34 -7.20
C ALA A 160 -8.23 -13.36 -6.31
N ALA A 161 -8.76 -14.44 -6.89
CA ALA A 161 -9.42 -15.49 -6.10
C ALA A 161 -8.44 -16.19 -5.14
N ASP A 162 -7.22 -16.49 -5.61
CA ASP A 162 -6.17 -17.07 -4.78
C ASP A 162 -5.77 -16.14 -3.62
N ALA A 163 -5.68 -14.83 -3.88
CA ALA A 163 -5.35 -13.83 -2.85
C ALA A 163 -6.48 -13.55 -1.84
N LEU A 164 -7.67 -14.13 -2.05
CA LEU A 164 -8.79 -14.08 -1.10
C LEU A 164 -8.93 -15.35 -0.27
N ASP A 165 -8.04 -16.32 -0.46
CA ASP A 165 -7.91 -17.47 0.43
C ASP A 165 -7.21 -17.02 1.73
N THR A 166 -7.85 -17.28 2.88
CA THR A 166 -7.31 -16.90 4.19
C THR A 166 -5.98 -17.58 4.49
N ASP A 167 -5.78 -18.83 4.04
CA ASP A 167 -4.52 -19.53 4.26
C ASP A 167 -3.38 -18.88 3.45
N VAL A 168 -3.70 -18.31 2.28
CA VAL A 168 -2.73 -17.54 1.48
C VAL A 168 -2.39 -16.25 2.19
N VAL A 169 -3.38 -15.49 2.65
CA VAL A 169 -3.17 -14.23 3.38
C VAL A 169 -2.35 -14.46 4.65
N ASP A 170 -2.71 -15.46 5.45
CA ASP A 170 -1.99 -15.81 6.69
C ASP A 170 -0.54 -16.18 6.39
N ALA A 171 -0.27 -16.93 5.32
CA ALA A 171 1.10 -17.25 4.92
C ALA A 171 1.92 -16.01 4.52
N TRP A 172 1.29 -14.96 3.98
CA TRP A 172 1.97 -13.69 3.71
C TRP A 172 2.20 -12.88 4.98
N ILE A 173 1.27 -12.89 5.93
CA ILE A 173 1.44 -12.27 7.25
C ILE A 173 2.57 -12.97 8.03
N ASP A 174 2.65 -14.30 7.99
CA ASP A 174 3.73 -15.07 8.59
C ASP A 174 5.11 -14.63 8.08
N ARG A 175 5.23 -14.33 6.77
CA ARG A 175 6.48 -13.80 6.20
C ARG A 175 6.86 -12.45 6.82
N ILE A 176 5.88 -11.59 7.12
CA ILE A 176 6.11 -10.30 7.78
C ILE A 176 6.57 -10.52 9.22
N VAL A 177 5.93 -11.43 9.95
CA VAL A 177 6.31 -11.80 11.32
C VAL A 177 7.74 -12.36 11.36
N ASP A 178 8.09 -13.25 10.43
CA ASP A 178 9.43 -13.82 10.31
C ASP A 178 10.49 -12.76 9.99
N ALA A 179 10.19 -11.84 9.05
CA ALA A 179 11.08 -10.74 8.71
C ALA A 179 11.30 -9.79 9.91
N HIS A 180 10.25 -9.52 10.67
CA HIS A 180 10.34 -8.73 11.89
C HIS A 180 11.25 -9.38 12.94
N ALA A 181 11.04 -10.67 13.23
CA ALA A 181 11.85 -11.42 14.18
C ALA A 181 13.34 -11.50 13.76
N ALA A 182 13.61 -11.63 12.46
CA ALA A 182 14.97 -11.61 11.93
C ALA A 182 15.66 -10.26 12.16
N ALA A 183 14.95 -9.15 11.95
CA ALA A 183 15.46 -7.80 12.18
C ALA A 183 15.78 -7.53 13.67
N GLU A 184 14.91 -7.99 14.57
CA GLU A 184 15.15 -7.90 16.02
C GLU A 184 16.39 -8.69 16.45
N THR A 185 16.53 -9.92 15.93
CA THR A 185 17.70 -10.77 16.20
C THR A 185 19.00 -10.12 15.73
N ALA A 186 18.98 -9.48 14.54
CA ALA A 186 20.13 -8.76 14.00
C ALA A 186 20.55 -7.57 14.89
N LEU A 187 19.58 -6.83 15.44
CA LEU A 187 19.87 -5.73 16.38
C LEU A 187 20.50 -6.22 17.69
N VAL A 188 19.98 -7.31 18.25
CA VAL A 188 20.48 -7.88 19.53
C VAL A 188 21.88 -8.48 19.35
N GLY A 189 22.16 -9.11 18.19
CA GLY A 189 23.47 -9.66 17.86
C GLY A 189 24.59 -8.63 17.75
N VAL A 190 24.26 -7.36 17.46
CA VAL A 190 25.24 -6.26 17.35
C VAL A 190 25.58 -5.63 18.72
N GLN A 191 24.70 -5.72 19.73
CA GLN A 191 24.93 -5.07 21.03
C GLN A 191 25.82 -5.83 22.02
N THR A 192 26.17 -7.11 21.77
CA THR A 192 26.96 -7.92 22.72
C THR A 192 28.47 -7.90 22.50
N GLY A 193 28.96 -7.14 21.51
CA GLY A 193 30.38 -7.12 21.11
C GLY A 193 31.29 -6.11 21.85
N VAL A 194 30.80 -5.35 22.83
CA VAL A 194 31.64 -4.42 23.62
C VAL A 194 32.04 -5.08 24.93
N ASP A 195 32.98 -6.03 24.84
CA ASP A 195 33.67 -6.55 26.02
C ASP A 195 34.66 -5.46 26.49
N LEU A 196 34.29 -4.72 27.54
CA LEU A 196 35.13 -3.70 28.14
C LEU A 196 36.33 -4.41 28.80
N PRO A 197 37.60 -4.04 28.49
CA PRO A 197 38.74 -4.65 29.14
C PRO A 197 38.74 -4.24 30.62
N VAL A 198 38.56 -5.24 31.50
CA VAL A 198 38.77 -5.10 32.94
C VAL A 198 40.27 -4.94 33.16
N THR A 199 40.70 -3.73 33.52
CA THR A 199 42.03 -3.45 34.10
C THR A 199 42.01 -3.61 35.61
#